data_AF-A0A975EZX3-F1
#
_entry.id   AF-A0A975EZX3-F1
#
_cell.length_a   1.000
_cell.length_b   1.000
_cell.length_c   1.000
_cell.angle_alpha   90.00
_cell.angle_beta   90.00
_cell.angle_gamma   90.00
#
_symmetry.space_group_name_H-M   'P 1'
#
loop_
_entity.id
_entity.type
_entity.pdbx_description
1 polymer ?
#
loop_
_entity_poly.entity_id
_entity_poly.type
_entity_poly.pdbx_seq_one_letter_code
_entity_poly.pdbx_strand_id
1 'polypeptide(L)'
;MEISFFRAKNGNETCSVDGINIHSSYDPQKEAERFAENLEIPFTPSHILITEPALSYCLEKLRLRFPLTKFLAVRYCSCFKNKDKNWDKVFYFDPEKSLENEIFDFLGEEGILNCFFAAWQPSSKAFEKQNSLAWLEIKAAVEKSRAVLATRSYFAKRWLKNSCRFFLEINRIVEAQNIRLGNSPVFITASGPSLKNSIPYLKKYRDGIFIIALSSSIEALLYDGLIPDMCISTDGGYYAKKHLEILERCRKNDILLALSCESCCPTKILKIFPVIPLSYGDFPEKNFFDAFGVKAAPAVRNGTVSGTAVQFALSITSGNVYFCGLDMAQTKGFQHVQPNALENEHKNTCGRLSPLLSRTTKAEFYSPVMEIYRSWFSNQKKEFYKRVRRISCNFKYSNKLGDMEDSDWADFSPEKNVLIPSFLETSMLEKKQTRIKKMEDLIDSLSADTTGGKTDEWLKNAFPADYICFKRSISEEDRKRFRRILVTKNKDLTASLRRILDEHVV
;
A
#
# COMPACT_ATOMS: atom_id res chain seq x y z
N MET A 1 -11.38 8.41 -37.85
CA MET A 1 -11.22 9.67 -37.12
C MET A 1 -10.22 10.50 -37.88
N GLU A 2 -10.73 11.48 -38.59
CA GLU A 2 -9.97 12.40 -39.41
C GLU A 2 -9.90 13.76 -38.70
N ILE A 3 -8.68 14.25 -38.47
CA ILE A 3 -8.46 15.57 -37.86
C ILE A 3 -8.03 16.53 -38.97
N SER A 4 -8.81 17.60 -39.15
CA SER A 4 -8.50 18.64 -40.13
C SER A 4 -8.05 19.91 -39.41
N PHE A 5 -6.93 20.49 -39.86
CA PHE A 5 -6.38 21.74 -39.37
C PHE A 5 -6.68 22.85 -40.38
N PHE A 6 -7.15 24.00 -39.90
CA PHE A 6 -7.49 25.14 -40.74
C PHE A 6 -7.28 26.46 -39.98
N ARG A 7 -7.57 27.58 -40.63
CA ARG A 7 -7.43 28.93 -40.05
C ARG A 7 -8.79 29.45 -39.59
N ALA A 8 -8.86 29.91 -38.35
CA ALA A 8 -10.00 30.65 -37.83
C ALA A 8 -10.08 32.05 -38.45
N LYS A 9 -11.22 32.74 -38.29
CA LYS A 9 -11.41 34.10 -38.84
C LYS A 9 -10.40 35.13 -38.32
N ASN A 10 -9.86 34.93 -37.12
CA ASN A 10 -8.78 35.76 -36.57
C ASN A 10 -7.36 35.35 -36.99
N GLY A 11 -7.22 34.39 -37.91
CA GLY A 11 -5.94 33.91 -38.44
C GLY A 11 -5.23 32.86 -37.59
N ASN A 12 -5.73 32.57 -36.38
CA ASN A 12 -5.18 31.51 -35.55
C ASN A 12 -5.47 30.12 -36.12
N GLU A 13 -4.61 29.15 -35.80
CA GLU A 13 -4.83 27.75 -36.13
C GLU A 13 -6.04 27.21 -35.33
N THR A 14 -6.86 26.40 -35.98
CA THR A 14 -7.99 25.72 -35.36
C THR A 14 -8.15 24.35 -35.99
N CYS A 15 -8.99 23.49 -35.42
CA CYS A 15 -9.17 22.14 -35.92
C CYS A 15 -10.57 21.58 -35.66
N SER A 16 -10.90 20.57 -36.47
CA SER A 16 -12.11 19.76 -36.32
C SER A 16 -11.76 18.28 -36.38
N VAL A 17 -12.65 17.46 -35.82
CA VAL A 17 -12.56 16.00 -35.82
C VAL A 17 -13.85 15.48 -36.41
N ASP A 18 -13.76 14.75 -37.52
CA ASP A 18 -14.90 14.21 -38.26
C ASP A 18 -15.98 15.30 -38.51
N GLY A 19 -15.54 16.53 -38.83
CA GLY A 19 -16.38 17.71 -39.09
C GLY A 19 -16.84 18.49 -37.85
N ILE A 20 -16.62 18.00 -36.64
CA ILE A 20 -16.95 18.69 -35.38
C ILE A 20 -15.78 19.59 -34.97
N ASN A 21 -16.00 20.90 -34.90
CA ASN A 21 -14.99 21.85 -34.44
C ASN A 21 -14.63 21.60 -32.97
N ILE A 22 -13.34 21.38 -32.70
CA ILE A 22 -12.79 21.21 -31.35
C ILE A 22 -12.10 22.48 -30.83
N HIS A 23 -12.09 23.53 -31.66
CA HIS A 23 -11.75 24.90 -31.31
C HIS A 23 -12.66 25.83 -32.12
N SER A 24 -12.89 27.04 -31.63
CA SER A 24 -13.68 28.06 -32.30
C SER A 24 -13.15 28.35 -33.70
N SER A 25 -14.04 28.35 -34.69
CA SER A 25 -13.73 28.75 -36.07
C SER A 25 -13.62 30.27 -36.24
N TYR A 26 -13.98 31.03 -35.21
CA TYR A 26 -13.91 32.50 -35.21
C TYR A 26 -12.66 32.98 -34.48
N ASP A 27 -12.52 32.57 -33.22
CA ASP A 27 -11.46 33.00 -32.33
C ASP A 27 -11.21 31.94 -31.23
N PRO A 28 -10.22 31.04 -31.43
CA PRO A 28 -9.91 29.99 -30.46
C PRO A 28 -9.21 30.49 -29.19
N GLN A 29 -8.52 31.64 -29.25
CA GLN A 29 -7.91 32.24 -28.06
C GLN A 29 -8.98 32.81 -27.12
N LYS A 30 -9.97 33.50 -27.68
CA LYS A 30 -11.09 34.05 -26.89
C LYS A 30 -11.99 32.96 -26.29
N GLU A 31 -12.13 31.82 -26.98
CA GLU A 31 -12.78 30.63 -26.41
C GLU A 31 -12.01 30.10 -25.19
N ALA A 32 -10.68 29.98 -25.32
CA ALA A 32 -9.81 29.55 -24.25
C ALA A 32 -9.80 30.51 -23.04
N GLU A 33 -9.86 31.82 -23.28
CA GLU A 33 -10.06 32.84 -22.23
C GLU A 33 -11.33 32.59 -21.44
N ARG A 34 -12.47 32.48 -22.15
CA ARG A 34 -13.78 32.21 -21.52
C ARG A 34 -13.78 30.91 -20.74
N PHE A 35 -13.14 29.86 -21.28
CA PHE A 35 -13.00 28.60 -20.55
C PHE A 35 -12.23 28.82 -19.25
N ALA A 36 -11.06 29.47 -19.32
CA ALA A 36 -10.22 29.72 -18.16
C ALA A 36 -10.90 30.62 -17.12
N GLU A 37 -11.71 31.60 -17.52
CA GLU A 37 -12.46 32.49 -16.62
C GLU A 37 -13.62 31.77 -15.94
N ASN A 38 -14.37 30.94 -16.69
CA ASN A 38 -15.57 30.25 -16.21
C ASN A 38 -15.28 28.98 -15.39
N LEU A 39 -14.02 28.56 -15.24
CA LEU A 39 -13.68 27.46 -14.33
C LEU A 39 -13.96 27.86 -12.87
N GLU A 40 -15.00 27.28 -12.29
CA GLU A 40 -15.31 27.39 -10.87
C GLU A 40 -14.53 26.32 -10.08
N ILE A 41 -13.38 26.73 -9.54
CA ILE A 41 -12.53 25.84 -8.75
C ILE A 41 -12.78 26.12 -7.26
N PRO A 42 -13.36 25.19 -6.49
CA PRO A 42 -13.79 25.43 -5.11
C PRO A 42 -12.64 25.30 -4.08
N PHE A 43 -11.39 25.34 -4.53
CA PHE A 43 -10.18 25.22 -3.71
C PHE A 43 -8.96 25.71 -4.48
N THR A 44 -7.82 25.85 -3.83
CA THR A 44 -6.53 26.11 -4.51
C THR A 44 -5.90 24.78 -4.96
N PRO A 45 -5.88 24.45 -6.27
CA PRO A 45 -5.39 23.16 -6.74
C PRO A 45 -3.85 23.16 -6.88
N SER A 46 -3.20 22.07 -6.49
CA SER A 46 -1.78 21.87 -6.80
C SER A 46 -1.57 21.41 -8.24
N HIS A 47 -2.59 20.77 -8.82
CA HIS A 47 -2.60 20.29 -10.20
C HIS A 47 -3.95 20.60 -10.87
N ILE A 48 -3.93 20.95 -12.16
CA ILE A 48 -5.14 20.98 -13.00
C ILE A 48 -4.91 19.99 -14.15
N LEU A 49 -5.79 19.00 -14.28
CA LEU A 49 -5.77 18.01 -15.35
C LEU A 49 -6.91 18.30 -16.34
N ILE A 50 -6.56 18.48 -17.61
CA ILE A 50 -7.53 18.78 -18.67
C ILE A 50 -7.59 17.63 -19.67
N THR A 51 -8.80 17.14 -19.95
CA THR A 51 -8.99 16.11 -20.97
C THR A 51 -9.12 16.73 -22.37
N GLU A 52 -8.37 16.15 -23.30
CA GLU A 52 -8.13 16.53 -24.70
C GLU A 52 -8.15 18.04 -24.98
N PRO A 53 -7.15 18.79 -24.51
CA PRO A 53 -7.04 20.22 -24.73
C PRO A 53 -6.67 20.58 -26.18
N ALA A 54 -6.48 19.60 -27.08
CA ALA A 54 -6.13 19.79 -28.49
C ALA A 54 -4.95 20.77 -28.65
N LEU A 55 -5.13 21.87 -29.38
CA LEU A 55 -4.12 22.92 -29.60
C LEU A 55 -3.65 23.65 -28.32
N SER A 56 -4.28 23.38 -27.18
CA SER A 56 -3.86 23.80 -25.83
C SER A 56 -3.88 25.32 -25.60
N TYR A 57 -4.77 26.04 -26.29
CA TYR A 57 -4.97 27.49 -26.13
C TYR A 57 -5.34 27.90 -24.69
N CYS A 58 -6.02 27.03 -23.95
CA CYS A 58 -6.41 27.27 -22.56
C CYS A 58 -5.22 27.47 -21.61
N LEU A 59 -4.05 26.90 -21.92
CA LEU A 59 -2.94 26.81 -20.97
C LEU A 59 -2.34 28.16 -20.58
N GLU A 60 -2.25 29.11 -21.53
CA GLU A 60 -1.69 30.44 -21.27
C GLU A 60 -2.49 31.18 -20.20
N LYS A 61 -3.82 31.23 -20.38
CA LYS A 61 -4.73 31.94 -19.46
C LYS A 61 -4.84 31.23 -18.12
N LEU A 62 -4.82 29.90 -18.13
CA LEU A 62 -4.82 29.12 -16.89
C LEU A 62 -3.55 29.35 -16.06
N ARG A 63 -2.37 29.44 -16.69
CA ARG A 63 -1.12 29.74 -15.99
C ARG A 63 -1.10 31.14 -15.37
N LEU A 64 -1.71 32.12 -16.04
CA LEU A 64 -1.87 33.46 -15.47
C LEU A 64 -2.81 33.44 -14.25
N ARG A 65 -3.92 32.69 -14.33
CA ARG A 65 -4.89 32.58 -13.23
C ARG A 65 -4.36 31.73 -12.06
N PHE A 66 -3.56 30.70 -12.34
CA PHE A 66 -3.05 29.74 -11.35
C PHE A 66 -1.52 29.54 -11.49
N PRO A 67 -0.70 30.54 -11.12
CA PRO A 67 0.73 30.55 -11.39
C PRO A 67 1.54 29.50 -10.62
N LEU A 68 0.99 28.96 -9.52
CA LEU A 68 1.66 27.94 -8.68
C LEU A 68 1.16 26.52 -8.95
N THR A 69 0.26 26.34 -9.92
CA THR A 69 -0.38 25.07 -10.23
C THR A 69 0.33 24.37 -11.39
N LYS A 70 0.52 23.06 -11.27
CA LYS A 70 1.01 22.22 -12.37
C LYS A 70 -0.13 21.83 -13.31
N PHE A 71 0.13 21.80 -14.61
CA PHE A 71 -0.86 21.52 -15.64
C PHE A 71 -0.59 20.19 -16.31
N LEU A 72 -1.62 19.34 -16.32
CA LEU A 72 -1.58 17.98 -16.86
C LEU A 72 -2.62 17.83 -17.97
N ALA A 73 -2.33 16.99 -18.96
CA ALA A 73 -3.28 16.68 -20.03
C ALA A 73 -3.51 15.18 -20.16
N VAL A 74 -4.74 14.79 -20.48
CA VAL A 74 -5.08 13.47 -21.02
C VAL A 74 -5.41 13.65 -22.49
N ARG A 75 -4.64 13.04 -23.41
CA ARG A 75 -4.90 13.11 -24.85
C ARG A 75 -5.53 11.82 -25.35
N TYR A 76 -6.45 11.97 -26.31
CA TYR A 76 -7.12 10.86 -26.99
C TYR A 76 -6.46 10.52 -28.32
N CYS A 77 -5.61 11.41 -28.85
CA CYS A 77 -4.88 11.19 -30.10
C CYS A 77 -3.48 11.83 -30.09
N SER A 78 -2.60 11.37 -30.99
CA SER A 78 -1.23 11.87 -31.13
C SER A 78 -1.08 13.11 -32.02
N CYS A 79 -2.16 13.59 -32.64
CA CYS A 79 -2.12 14.71 -33.58
C CYS A 79 -1.65 16.03 -32.96
N PHE A 80 -1.73 16.16 -31.63
CA PHE A 80 -1.34 17.36 -30.89
C PHE A 80 -0.01 17.23 -30.12
N LYS A 81 0.78 16.20 -30.43
CA LYS A 81 2.04 15.88 -29.73
C LYS A 81 3.03 17.04 -29.71
N ASN A 82 3.02 17.90 -30.72
CA ASN A 82 3.84 19.11 -30.78
C ASN A 82 3.55 20.12 -29.65
N LYS A 83 2.37 20.03 -29.01
CA LYS A 83 1.98 20.85 -27.87
C LYS A 83 2.32 20.22 -26.51
N ASP A 84 2.73 18.95 -26.46
CA ASP A 84 2.99 18.23 -25.20
C ASP A 84 4.06 18.90 -24.35
N LYS A 85 5.09 19.47 -24.98
CA LYS A 85 6.17 20.21 -24.32
C LYS A 85 5.69 21.38 -23.45
N ASN A 86 4.46 21.84 -23.66
CA ASN A 86 3.89 22.93 -22.89
C ASN A 86 3.31 22.45 -21.55
N TRP A 87 3.03 21.16 -21.39
CA TRP A 87 2.41 20.58 -20.20
C TRP A 87 3.46 19.99 -19.25
N ASP A 88 3.17 19.98 -17.94
CA ASP A 88 4.06 19.34 -16.95
C ASP A 88 4.05 17.81 -17.10
N LYS A 89 2.93 17.24 -17.54
CA LYS A 89 2.79 15.82 -17.89
C LYS A 89 1.63 15.63 -18.86
N VAL A 90 1.81 14.72 -19.82
CA VAL A 90 0.76 14.25 -20.73
C VAL A 90 0.58 12.75 -20.55
N PHE A 91 -0.67 12.33 -20.41
CA PHE A 91 -1.12 10.94 -20.43
C PHE A 91 -1.80 10.69 -21.77
N TYR A 92 -1.47 9.58 -22.43
CA TYR A 92 -2.14 9.16 -23.65
C TYR A 92 -3.16 8.09 -23.28
N PHE A 93 -4.45 8.39 -23.49
CA PHE A 93 -5.51 7.44 -23.23
C PHE A 93 -5.44 6.29 -24.23
N ASP A 94 -5.34 5.08 -23.70
CA ASP A 94 -5.26 3.83 -24.42
C ASP A 94 -6.20 2.83 -23.73
N PRO A 95 -7.29 2.37 -24.37
CA PRO A 95 -8.24 1.45 -23.74
C PRO A 95 -7.63 0.13 -23.26
N GLU A 96 -6.45 -0.26 -23.77
CA GLU A 96 -5.74 -1.47 -23.35
C GLU A 96 -4.85 -1.24 -22.13
N LYS A 97 -4.68 0.01 -21.69
CA LYS A 97 -3.86 0.39 -20.54
C LYS A 97 -4.71 1.04 -19.45
N SER A 98 -4.27 0.87 -18.21
CA SER A 98 -4.95 1.49 -17.07
C SER A 98 -4.45 2.92 -16.88
N LEU A 99 -5.22 3.88 -17.40
CA LEU A 99 -4.99 5.30 -17.15
C LEU A 99 -5.12 5.60 -15.64
N GLU A 100 -5.98 4.87 -14.92
CA GLU A 100 -6.08 4.93 -13.46
C GLU A 100 -4.70 4.75 -12.80
N ASN A 101 -3.98 3.68 -13.15
CA ASN A 101 -2.67 3.39 -12.58
C ASN A 101 -1.62 4.44 -13.00
N GLU A 102 -1.62 4.88 -14.27
CA GLU A 102 -0.67 5.91 -14.71
C GLU A 102 -0.83 7.24 -13.96
N ILE A 103 -2.07 7.68 -13.74
CA ILE A 103 -2.36 8.91 -12.97
C ILE A 103 -1.95 8.71 -11.51
N PHE A 104 -2.28 7.56 -10.92
CA PHE A 104 -1.95 7.25 -9.53
C PHE A 104 -0.44 7.16 -9.29
N ASP A 105 0.31 6.53 -10.19
CA ASP A 105 1.77 6.38 -10.09
C ASP A 105 2.48 7.74 -10.21
N PHE A 106 1.95 8.66 -11.01
CA PHE A 106 2.55 9.98 -11.19
C PHE A 106 2.19 10.97 -10.06
N LEU A 107 0.90 11.05 -9.68
CA LEU A 107 0.41 12.03 -8.71
C LEU A 107 0.41 11.53 -7.26
N GLY A 108 0.32 10.23 -7.06
CA GLY A 108 -0.04 9.64 -5.78
C GLY A 108 -1.43 10.05 -5.31
N GLU A 109 -1.85 9.54 -4.15
CA GLU A 109 -3.17 9.84 -3.59
C GLU A 109 -3.37 11.35 -3.34
N GLU A 110 -2.34 12.03 -2.84
CA GLU A 110 -2.44 13.42 -2.40
C GLU A 110 -2.44 14.38 -3.59
N GLY A 111 -1.68 14.06 -4.65
CA GLY A 111 -1.69 14.82 -5.88
C GLY A 111 -3.06 14.75 -6.53
N ILE A 112 -3.67 13.56 -6.59
CA ILE A 112 -5.02 13.36 -7.14
C ILE A 112 -6.06 14.12 -6.32
N LEU A 113 -6.03 14.05 -4.99
CA LEU A 113 -7.01 14.70 -4.13
C LEU A 113 -6.86 16.24 -4.06
N ASN A 114 -5.70 16.76 -4.50
CA ASN A 114 -5.45 18.18 -4.72
C ASN A 114 -5.47 18.57 -6.21
N CYS A 115 -5.91 17.67 -7.08
CA CYS A 115 -6.04 17.93 -8.51
C CYS A 115 -7.48 18.37 -8.83
N PHE A 116 -7.60 19.40 -9.66
CA PHE A 116 -8.87 19.76 -10.28
C PHE A 116 -8.93 19.16 -11.69
N PHE A 117 -10.00 18.42 -11.98
CA PHE A 117 -10.21 17.77 -13.26
C PHE A 117 -11.20 18.56 -14.09
N ALA A 118 -10.86 18.88 -15.33
CA ALA A 118 -11.73 19.59 -16.26
C ALA A 118 -11.72 18.93 -17.63
N ALA A 119 -12.82 19.07 -18.37
CA ALA A 119 -12.90 18.62 -19.75
C ALA A 119 -12.88 19.82 -20.70
N TRP A 120 -12.10 19.74 -21.77
CA TRP A 120 -12.26 20.65 -22.89
C TRP A 120 -13.53 20.27 -23.66
N GLN A 121 -14.63 20.97 -23.38
CA GLN A 121 -15.98 20.62 -23.83
C GLN A 121 -16.11 20.40 -25.34
N PRO A 122 -15.46 21.18 -26.24
CA PRO A 122 -15.49 20.89 -27.67
C PRO A 122 -14.92 19.51 -28.01
N SER A 123 -13.79 19.11 -27.39
CA SER A 123 -13.22 17.78 -27.57
C SER A 123 -14.07 16.68 -26.97
N SER A 124 -14.73 16.92 -25.84
CA SER A 124 -15.62 15.91 -25.23
C SER A 124 -16.72 15.44 -26.17
N LYS A 125 -17.23 16.34 -27.03
CA LYS A 125 -18.24 16.02 -28.05
C LYS A 125 -17.64 15.28 -29.24
N ALA A 126 -16.49 15.73 -29.73
CA ALA A 126 -15.80 15.12 -30.85
C ALA A 126 -15.25 13.72 -30.55
N PHE A 127 -14.85 13.48 -29.31
CA PHE A 127 -14.25 12.22 -28.84
C PHE A 127 -15.14 11.54 -27.78
N GLU A 128 -16.45 11.47 -28.00
CA GLU A 128 -17.43 11.04 -26.98
C GLU A 128 -17.07 9.71 -26.29
N LYS A 129 -16.68 8.70 -27.09
CA LYS A 129 -16.32 7.36 -26.59
C LYS A 129 -15.04 7.41 -25.74
N GLN A 130 -13.97 8.02 -26.25
CA GLN A 130 -12.70 8.14 -25.55
C GLN A 130 -12.85 9.00 -24.28
N ASN A 131 -13.62 10.08 -24.36
CA ASN A 131 -13.91 10.93 -23.23
C ASN A 131 -14.64 10.18 -22.12
N SER A 132 -15.72 9.47 -22.46
CA SER A 132 -16.49 8.67 -21.49
C SER A 132 -15.60 7.64 -20.77
N LEU A 133 -14.78 6.91 -21.52
CA LEU A 133 -13.88 5.89 -20.94
C LEU A 133 -12.76 6.52 -20.09
N ALA A 134 -12.13 7.60 -20.57
CA ALA A 134 -11.09 8.29 -19.80
C ALA A 134 -11.62 8.86 -18.48
N TRP A 135 -12.86 9.37 -18.46
CA TRP A 135 -13.49 9.85 -17.22
C TRP A 135 -13.83 8.72 -16.23
N LEU A 136 -14.12 7.51 -16.71
CA LEU A 136 -14.26 6.32 -15.84
C LEU A 136 -12.92 5.98 -15.16
N GLU A 137 -11.82 6.00 -15.90
CA GLU A 137 -10.47 5.76 -15.36
C GLU A 137 -10.03 6.86 -14.38
N ILE A 138 -10.30 8.13 -14.70
CA ILE A 138 -10.05 9.26 -13.78
C ILE A 138 -10.87 9.08 -12.50
N LYS A 139 -12.14 8.71 -12.61
CA LYS A 139 -13.00 8.43 -11.46
C LYS A 139 -12.43 7.30 -10.61
N ALA A 140 -11.99 6.20 -11.23
CA ALA A 140 -11.35 5.09 -10.53
C ALA A 140 -10.09 5.54 -9.77
N ALA A 141 -9.27 6.43 -10.36
CA ALA A 141 -8.07 6.95 -9.71
C ALA A 141 -8.41 7.81 -8.47
N VAL A 142 -9.48 8.61 -8.56
CA VAL A 142 -10.00 9.41 -7.43
C VAL A 142 -10.56 8.50 -6.34
N GLU A 143 -11.34 7.48 -6.69
CA GLU A 143 -11.90 6.52 -5.73
C GLU A 143 -10.81 5.74 -4.99
N LYS A 144 -9.80 5.26 -5.73
CA LYS A 144 -8.60 4.64 -5.17
C LYS A 144 -7.88 5.57 -4.21
N SER A 145 -7.64 6.82 -4.60
CA SER A 145 -6.98 7.81 -3.74
C SER A 145 -7.76 8.08 -2.46
N ARG A 146 -9.09 8.14 -2.53
CA ARG A 146 -9.96 8.27 -1.35
C ARG A 146 -9.88 7.05 -0.43
N ALA A 147 -9.85 5.85 -0.98
CA ALA A 147 -9.74 4.62 -0.22
C ALA A 147 -8.39 4.52 0.53
N VAL A 148 -7.29 4.90 -0.13
CA VAL A 148 -5.97 4.94 0.50
C VAL A 148 -5.92 6.03 1.58
N LEU A 149 -6.43 7.24 1.31
CA LEU A 149 -6.48 8.31 2.30
C LEU A 149 -7.29 7.93 3.55
N ALA A 150 -8.44 7.28 3.37
CA ALA A 150 -9.28 6.84 4.48
C ALA A 150 -8.54 5.84 5.38
N THR A 151 -7.84 4.89 4.75
CA THR A 151 -7.02 3.89 5.45
C THR A 151 -5.87 4.56 6.22
N ARG A 152 -5.08 5.42 5.54
CA ARG A 152 -3.98 6.16 6.19
C ARG A 152 -4.48 7.03 7.33
N SER A 153 -5.58 7.77 7.13
CA SER A 153 -6.15 8.64 8.17
C SER A 153 -6.60 7.85 9.41
N TYR A 154 -7.16 6.66 9.22
CA TYR A 154 -7.60 5.80 10.32
C TYR A 154 -6.43 5.18 11.08
N PHE A 155 -5.41 4.68 10.36
CA PHE A 155 -4.32 3.90 10.97
C PHE A 155 -3.08 4.70 11.34
N ALA A 156 -2.83 5.90 10.78
CA ALA A 156 -1.58 6.66 11.00
C ALA A 156 -1.22 6.82 12.47
N LYS A 157 -2.17 7.26 13.31
CA LYS A 157 -1.96 7.38 14.77
C LYS A 157 -1.60 6.04 15.42
N ARG A 158 -2.19 4.95 14.95
CA ARG A 158 -1.91 3.60 15.48
C ARG A 158 -0.53 3.11 15.05
N TRP A 159 -0.16 3.29 13.77
CA TRP A 159 1.16 2.94 13.25
C TRP A 159 2.28 3.69 13.99
N LEU A 160 2.07 4.97 14.31
CA LEU A 160 3.00 5.75 15.13
C LEU A 160 3.16 5.19 16.54
N LYS A 161 2.05 4.88 17.22
CA LYS A 161 2.10 4.28 18.56
C LYS A 161 2.76 2.90 18.56
N ASN A 162 2.47 2.09 17.53
CA ASN A 162 3.10 0.80 17.34
C ASN A 162 4.61 0.95 17.13
N SER A 163 5.03 1.92 16.30
CA SER A 163 6.45 2.22 16.07
C SER A 163 7.14 2.66 17.35
N CYS A 164 6.54 3.55 18.15
CA CYS A 164 7.09 3.91 19.46
C CYS A 164 7.30 2.68 20.35
N ARG A 165 6.28 1.82 20.47
CA ARG A 165 6.37 0.59 21.27
C ARG A 165 7.40 -0.39 20.73
N PHE A 166 7.51 -0.50 19.40
CA PHE A 166 8.49 -1.34 18.73
C PHE A 166 9.89 -0.97 19.21
N PHE A 167 10.31 0.28 19.03
CA PHE A 167 11.67 0.71 19.38
C PHE A 167 11.95 0.76 20.89
N LEU A 168 10.93 1.04 21.71
CA LEU A 168 11.07 1.04 23.17
C LEU A 168 11.22 -0.38 23.76
N GLU A 169 10.59 -1.38 23.15
CA GLU A 169 10.45 -2.71 23.77
C GLU A 169 11.26 -3.81 23.08
N ILE A 170 11.69 -3.62 21.83
CA ILE A 170 12.48 -4.61 21.11
C ILE A 170 13.86 -4.78 21.73
N ASN A 171 14.28 -6.02 21.98
CA ASN A 171 15.57 -6.30 22.61
C ASN A 171 16.62 -6.84 21.63
N ARG A 172 16.20 -7.67 20.67
CA ARG A 172 17.09 -8.38 19.74
C ARG A 172 16.71 -8.06 18.30
N ILE A 173 17.61 -7.40 17.59
CA ILE A 173 17.43 -7.06 16.18
C ILE A 173 18.37 -7.91 15.32
N VAL A 174 17.84 -8.39 14.19
CA VAL A 174 18.63 -8.89 13.07
C VAL A 174 18.56 -7.82 11.98
N GLU A 175 19.67 -7.12 11.76
CA GLU A 175 19.75 -6.12 10.69
C GLU A 175 19.77 -6.77 9.31
N ALA A 176 19.34 -6.03 8.29
CA ALA A 176 19.26 -6.53 6.91
C ALA A 176 20.57 -7.15 6.40
N GLN A 177 21.71 -6.56 6.76
CA GLN A 177 23.04 -7.02 6.36
C GLN A 177 23.44 -8.37 6.99
N ASN A 178 22.74 -8.81 8.04
CA ASN A 178 22.99 -10.06 8.74
C ASN A 178 22.15 -11.22 8.17
N ILE A 179 21.37 -10.98 7.11
CA ILE A 179 20.62 -12.01 6.40
C ILE A 179 21.54 -12.70 5.39
N ARG A 180 21.83 -13.99 5.60
CA ARG A 180 22.56 -14.83 4.64
C ARG A 180 21.60 -15.45 3.65
N LEU A 181 21.82 -15.16 2.38
CA LEU A 181 21.02 -15.66 1.28
C LEU A 181 21.23 -17.17 1.11
N GLY A 182 20.15 -17.86 0.73
CA GLY A 182 20.16 -19.27 0.40
C GLY A 182 19.84 -19.56 -1.07
N ASN A 183 19.78 -20.85 -1.39
CA ASN A 183 19.22 -21.37 -2.63
C ASN A 183 18.14 -22.43 -2.39
N SER A 184 17.84 -22.76 -1.13
CA SER A 184 16.77 -23.71 -0.81
C SER A 184 15.40 -23.18 -1.23
N PRO A 185 14.44 -24.08 -1.50
CA PRO A 185 13.03 -23.72 -1.57
C PRO A 185 12.57 -22.98 -0.32
N VAL A 186 11.75 -21.94 -0.51
CA VAL A 186 11.08 -21.21 0.58
C VAL A 186 9.59 -21.46 0.50
N PHE A 187 8.98 -21.88 1.59
CA PHE A 187 7.54 -22.11 1.71
C PHE A 187 6.91 -21.02 2.55
N ILE A 188 5.97 -20.29 1.97
CA ILE A 188 5.15 -19.31 2.67
C ILE A 188 3.83 -19.95 3.03
N THR A 189 3.50 -20.02 4.32
CA THR A 189 2.21 -20.53 4.78
C THR A 189 1.25 -19.37 5.02
N ALA A 190 0.19 -19.30 4.24
CA ALA A 190 -0.95 -18.41 4.45
C ALA A 190 -2.09 -19.16 5.16
N SER A 191 -3.11 -18.45 5.63
CA SER A 191 -4.15 -19.04 6.49
C SER A 191 -5.34 -19.65 5.74
N GLY A 192 -5.29 -19.83 4.42
CA GLY A 192 -6.36 -20.47 3.66
C GLY A 192 -6.54 -21.95 4.01
N PRO A 193 -7.76 -22.52 3.89
CA PRO A 193 -8.04 -23.92 4.19
C PRO A 193 -7.10 -24.94 3.53
N SER A 194 -6.55 -24.67 2.34
CA SER A 194 -5.65 -25.61 1.66
C SER A 194 -4.34 -25.87 2.43
N LEU A 195 -3.97 -25.01 3.40
CA LEU A 195 -2.78 -25.22 4.23
C LEU A 195 -2.83 -26.56 4.98
N LYS A 196 -4.03 -26.99 5.42
CA LYS A 196 -4.22 -28.24 6.17
C LYS A 196 -3.63 -29.44 5.42
N ASN A 197 -3.78 -29.49 4.11
CA ASN A 197 -3.31 -30.60 3.28
C ASN A 197 -1.79 -30.55 3.05
N SER A 198 -1.16 -29.38 3.23
CA SER A 198 0.29 -29.18 3.04
C SER A 198 1.11 -29.43 4.31
N ILE A 199 0.53 -29.33 5.51
CA ILE A 199 1.26 -29.50 6.79
C ILE A 199 2.02 -30.83 6.88
N PRO A 200 1.45 -32.01 6.52
CA PRO A 200 2.19 -33.26 6.55
C PRO A 200 3.45 -33.26 5.67
N TYR A 201 3.38 -32.63 4.50
CA TYR A 201 4.51 -32.56 3.56
C TYR A 201 5.57 -31.55 4.00
N LEU A 202 5.15 -30.41 4.56
CA LEU A 202 6.07 -29.46 5.18
C LEU A 202 6.88 -30.10 6.32
N LYS A 203 6.27 -31.00 7.10
CA LYS A 203 6.99 -31.82 8.09
C LYS A 203 7.93 -32.82 7.44
N LYS A 204 7.46 -33.53 6.40
CA LYS A 204 8.26 -34.55 5.68
C LYS A 204 9.55 -33.97 5.09
N TYR A 205 9.49 -32.75 4.54
CA TYR A 205 10.62 -32.13 3.84
C TYR A 205 11.35 -31.06 4.68
N ARG A 206 11.09 -31.00 5.99
CA ARG A 206 11.51 -29.90 6.88
C ARG A 206 13.00 -29.55 6.81
N ASP A 207 13.86 -30.54 6.65
CA ASP A 207 15.33 -30.38 6.70
C ASP A 207 15.93 -29.71 5.46
N GLY A 208 15.19 -29.63 4.35
CA GLY A 208 15.66 -29.07 3.07
C GLY A 208 14.94 -27.78 2.65
N ILE A 209 14.10 -27.23 3.50
CA ILE A 209 13.23 -26.10 3.17
C ILE A 209 13.29 -25.02 4.25
N PHE A 210 12.98 -23.79 3.84
CA PHE A 210 12.81 -22.66 4.75
C PHE A 210 11.33 -22.28 4.82
N ILE A 211 10.75 -22.21 6.01
CA ILE A 211 9.32 -21.96 6.21
C ILE A 211 9.09 -20.58 6.79
N ILE A 212 8.36 -19.76 6.04
CA ILE A 212 7.84 -18.45 6.45
C ILE A 212 6.36 -18.58 6.76
N ALA A 213 5.99 -18.51 8.04
CA ALA A 213 4.60 -18.41 8.44
C ALA A 213 4.10 -16.96 8.33
N LEU A 214 2.96 -16.74 7.68
CA LEU A 214 2.22 -15.51 7.92
C LEU A 214 1.59 -15.57 9.31
N SER A 215 1.48 -14.42 9.99
CA SER A 215 0.92 -14.34 11.35
C SER A 215 -0.42 -15.08 11.47
N SER A 216 -1.32 -14.98 10.50
CA SER A 216 -2.62 -15.68 10.54
C SER A 216 -2.55 -17.22 10.44
N SER A 217 -1.41 -17.78 10.02
CA SER A 217 -1.20 -19.23 9.86
C SER A 217 -0.39 -19.87 11.00
N ILE A 218 0.30 -19.06 11.81
CA ILE A 218 1.29 -19.54 12.80
C ILE A 218 0.68 -20.50 13.81
N GLU A 219 -0.55 -20.25 14.27
CA GLU A 219 -1.23 -21.09 15.25
C GLU A 219 -1.53 -22.49 14.70
N ALA A 220 -1.95 -22.60 13.44
CA ALA A 220 -2.21 -23.89 12.81
C ALA A 220 -0.94 -24.73 12.69
N LEU A 221 0.19 -24.13 12.29
CA LEU A 221 1.47 -24.84 12.22
C LEU A 221 1.92 -25.34 13.59
N LEU A 222 1.89 -24.45 14.59
CA LEU A 222 2.35 -24.76 15.94
C LEU A 222 1.45 -25.79 16.63
N TYR A 223 0.15 -25.76 16.38
CA TYR A 223 -0.79 -26.77 16.85
C TYR A 223 -0.43 -28.16 16.34
N ASP A 224 -0.07 -28.27 15.06
CA ASP A 224 0.43 -29.51 14.47
C ASP A 224 1.89 -29.82 14.84
N GLY A 225 2.55 -29.00 15.68
CA GLY A 225 3.94 -29.22 16.08
C GLY A 225 4.98 -28.88 15.01
N LEU A 226 4.60 -28.23 13.91
CA LEU A 226 5.51 -27.74 12.88
C LEU A 226 6.03 -26.34 13.29
N ILE A 227 7.33 -26.23 13.53
CA ILE A 227 7.98 -24.97 13.88
C ILE A 227 8.50 -24.30 12.60
N PRO A 228 7.97 -23.14 12.19
CA PRO A 228 8.52 -22.40 11.06
C PRO A 228 9.85 -21.73 11.44
N ASP A 229 10.68 -21.44 10.44
CA ASP A 229 11.93 -20.69 10.63
C ASP A 229 11.65 -19.22 10.92
N MET A 230 10.57 -18.68 10.34
CA MET A 230 10.18 -17.29 10.48
C MET A 230 8.67 -17.09 10.57
N CYS A 231 8.23 -16.04 11.27
CA CYS A 231 6.87 -15.51 11.20
C CYS A 231 6.88 -14.05 10.72
N ILE A 232 6.11 -13.73 9.68
CA ILE A 232 5.97 -12.37 9.14
C ILE A 232 4.63 -11.76 9.58
N SER A 233 4.67 -10.53 10.10
CA SER A 233 3.48 -9.73 10.39
C SER A 233 3.73 -8.27 10.09
N THR A 234 2.79 -7.64 9.38
CA THR A 234 2.92 -6.24 8.95
C THR A 234 1.72 -5.36 9.30
N ASP A 235 0.61 -5.95 9.73
CA ASP A 235 -0.63 -5.24 10.00
C ASP A 235 -0.58 -4.56 11.38
N GLY A 236 -0.94 -3.27 11.40
CA GLY A 236 -1.01 -2.42 12.60
C GLY A 236 -2.29 -2.59 13.41
N GLY A 237 -3.25 -3.41 12.96
CA GLY A 237 -4.56 -3.61 13.57
C GLY A 237 -4.55 -4.45 14.86
N TYR A 238 -5.59 -4.26 15.68
CA TYR A 238 -5.76 -5.01 16.93
C TYR A 238 -5.83 -6.53 16.70
N TYR A 239 -6.55 -6.98 15.67
CA TYR A 239 -6.70 -8.40 15.36
C TYR A 239 -5.40 -9.05 14.86
N ALA A 240 -4.51 -8.28 14.22
CA ALA A 240 -3.20 -8.78 13.81
C ALA A 240 -2.35 -9.20 15.03
N LYS A 241 -2.45 -8.45 16.13
CA LYS A 241 -1.79 -8.76 17.40
C LYS A 241 -2.22 -10.14 17.93
N LYS A 242 -3.51 -10.49 17.80
CA LYS A 242 -4.09 -11.74 18.31
C LYS A 242 -3.45 -12.98 17.71
N HIS A 243 -3.14 -12.94 16.42
CA HIS A 243 -2.44 -14.02 15.74
C HIS A 243 -1.07 -14.35 16.34
N LEU A 244 -0.38 -13.36 16.94
CA LEU A 244 0.94 -13.56 17.52
C LEU A 244 0.89 -14.04 18.98
N GLU A 245 -0.23 -13.88 19.71
CA GLU A 245 -0.33 -14.21 21.15
C GLU A 245 0.01 -15.68 21.46
N ILE A 246 -0.15 -16.60 20.49
CA ILE A 246 0.25 -18.00 20.63
C ILE A 246 1.76 -18.16 20.89
N LEU A 247 2.58 -17.24 20.40
CA LEU A 247 4.03 -17.25 20.61
C LEU A 247 4.41 -16.98 22.07
N GLU A 248 3.57 -16.29 22.86
CA GLU A 248 3.82 -16.11 24.30
C GLU A 248 3.74 -17.44 25.06
N ARG A 249 2.99 -18.41 24.52
CA ARG A 249 2.82 -19.75 25.11
C ARG A 249 3.87 -20.74 24.59
N CYS A 250 4.44 -20.45 23.43
CA CYS A 250 5.48 -21.26 22.83
C CYS A 250 6.83 -20.86 23.43
N ARG A 251 7.37 -21.67 24.35
CA ARG A 251 8.74 -21.51 24.89
C ARG A 251 9.85 -21.76 23.84
N LYS A 252 9.53 -21.59 22.55
CA LYS A 252 10.40 -21.89 21.40
C LYS A 252 11.00 -20.58 20.91
N ASN A 253 12.14 -20.19 21.48
CA ASN A 253 12.87 -18.98 21.10
C ASN A 253 13.53 -19.06 19.70
N ASP A 254 13.27 -20.14 18.96
CA ASP A 254 13.91 -20.46 17.68
C ASP A 254 13.19 -19.82 16.48
N ILE A 255 11.99 -19.27 16.67
CA ILE A 255 11.24 -18.61 15.58
C ILE A 255 11.76 -17.17 15.42
N LEU A 256 12.20 -16.81 14.21
CA LEU A 256 12.52 -15.43 13.89
C LEU A 256 11.26 -14.65 13.51
N LEU A 257 11.13 -13.41 13.97
CA LEU A 257 10.02 -12.56 13.52
C LEU A 257 10.51 -11.59 12.45
N ALA A 258 9.73 -11.36 11.39
CA ALA A 258 9.93 -10.19 10.54
C ALA A 258 8.72 -9.28 10.66
N LEU A 259 8.94 -8.08 11.19
CA LEU A 259 7.88 -7.15 11.58
C LEU A 259 8.14 -5.77 10.97
N SER A 260 7.11 -5.15 10.38
CA SER A 260 7.17 -3.70 10.21
C SER A 260 7.09 -3.04 11.58
N CYS A 261 7.76 -1.90 11.80
CA CYS A 261 7.65 -1.20 13.08
C CYS A 261 6.22 -0.66 13.33
N GLU A 262 5.45 -0.50 12.25
CA GLU A 262 4.03 -0.14 12.28
C GLU A 262 3.10 -1.28 12.74
N SER A 263 3.57 -2.53 12.74
CA SER A 263 2.78 -3.71 13.07
C SER A 263 2.36 -3.74 14.54
N CYS A 264 1.18 -4.27 14.83
CA CYS A 264 0.73 -4.44 16.20
C CYS A 264 1.26 -5.76 16.77
N CYS A 265 2.29 -5.69 17.61
CA CYS A 265 2.89 -6.85 18.26
C CYS A 265 2.73 -6.77 19.78
N PRO A 266 2.43 -7.89 20.48
CA PRO A 266 2.53 -7.94 21.93
C PRO A 266 3.94 -7.57 22.42
N THR A 267 4.02 -6.69 23.42
CA THR A 267 5.27 -6.23 24.03
C THR A 267 6.17 -7.37 24.52
N LYS A 268 5.59 -8.41 25.12
CA LYS A 268 6.36 -9.57 25.60
C LYS A 268 7.08 -10.28 24.46
N ILE A 269 6.44 -10.37 23.30
CA ILE A 269 7.02 -11.00 22.11
C ILE A 269 8.22 -10.18 21.61
N LEU A 270 8.09 -8.85 21.53
CA LEU A 270 9.19 -7.95 21.14
C LEU A 270 10.43 -8.08 22.06
N LYS A 271 10.20 -8.38 23.35
CA LYS A 271 11.27 -8.54 24.34
C LYS A 271 12.00 -9.88 24.24
N ILE A 272 11.32 -10.93 23.78
CA ILE A 272 11.80 -12.32 23.83
C ILE A 272 12.39 -12.75 22.49
N PHE A 273 11.66 -12.51 21.40
CA PHE A 273 11.99 -13.05 20.09
C PHE A 273 12.96 -12.12 19.35
N PRO A 274 13.90 -12.68 18.57
CA PRO A 274 14.65 -11.89 17.61
C PRO A 274 13.73 -11.38 16.51
N VAL A 275 13.97 -10.16 16.04
CA VAL A 275 13.16 -9.52 15.01
C VAL A 275 14.04 -8.97 13.89
N ILE A 276 13.68 -9.27 12.64
CA ILE A 276 14.07 -8.51 11.46
C ILE A 276 13.06 -7.36 11.30
N PRO A 277 13.49 -6.11 11.48
CA PRO A 277 12.63 -4.98 11.16
C PRO A 277 12.45 -4.89 9.65
N LEU A 278 11.21 -4.75 9.18
CA LEU A 278 10.85 -4.51 7.79
C LEU A 278 10.60 -3.01 7.59
N SER A 279 11.10 -2.44 6.51
CA SER A 279 10.92 -1.03 6.16
C SER A 279 10.36 -0.90 4.74
N TYR A 280 9.24 -0.19 4.63
CA TYR A 280 8.65 0.26 3.37
C TYR A 280 9.36 1.47 2.74
N GLY A 281 10.22 2.15 3.50
CA GLY A 281 10.98 3.32 3.06
C GLY A 281 10.16 4.62 3.06
N ASP A 282 8.96 4.61 3.64
CA ASP A 282 8.08 5.77 3.75
C ASP A 282 8.09 6.39 5.15
N PHE A 283 7.43 7.54 5.29
CA PHE A 283 7.22 8.18 6.58
C PHE A 283 5.97 7.56 7.23
N PRO A 284 5.94 7.30 8.56
CA PRO A 284 6.87 7.76 9.61
C PRO A 284 7.99 6.78 9.97
N GLU A 285 7.94 5.54 9.51
CA GLU A 285 8.88 4.48 9.92
C GLU A 285 10.35 4.86 9.69
N LYS A 286 10.66 5.53 8.57
CA LYS A 286 12.03 5.95 8.22
C LYS A 286 12.66 6.81 9.32
N ASN A 287 11.90 7.74 9.90
CA ASN A 287 12.41 8.60 10.96
C ASN A 287 12.78 7.83 12.22
N PHE A 288 12.01 6.79 12.55
CA PHE A 288 12.36 5.94 13.68
C PHE A 288 13.60 5.10 13.37
N PHE A 289 13.69 4.48 12.19
CA PHE A 289 14.88 3.72 11.82
C PHE A 289 16.14 4.59 11.81
N ASP A 290 16.06 5.80 11.26
CA ASP A 290 17.17 6.76 11.23
C ASP A 290 17.55 7.21 12.66
N ALA A 291 16.58 7.55 13.51
CA ALA A 291 16.85 8.01 14.88
C ALA A 291 17.48 6.91 15.75
N PHE A 292 17.08 5.66 15.54
CA PHE A 292 17.61 4.51 16.27
C PHE A 292 18.85 3.88 15.61
N GLY A 293 19.22 4.31 14.40
CA GLY A 293 20.36 3.78 13.65
C GLY A 293 20.20 2.32 13.23
N VAL A 294 18.96 1.85 13.04
CA VAL A 294 18.64 0.45 12.76
C VAL A 294 18.49 0.24 11.25
N LYS A 295 19.26 -0.71 10.69
CA LYS A 295 19.15 -1.07 9.28
C LYS A 295 18.11 -2.17 9.04
N ALA A 296 16.88 -1.74 8.74
CA ALA A 296 15.76 -2.61 8.42
C ALA A 296 15.91 -3.28 7.04
N ALA A 297 15.29 -4.46 6.88
CA ALA A 297 15.19 -5.13 5.60
C ALA A 297 14.13 -4.43 4.72
N PRO A 298 14.44 -4.17 3.43
CA PRO A 298 13.49 -3.52 2.54
C PRO A 298 12.27 -4.40 2.32
N ALA A 299 11.09 -3.79 2.36
CA ALA A 299 9.80 -4.40 2.13
C ALA A 299 8.97 -3.50 1.20
N VAL A 300 7.98 -4.07 0.51
CA VAL A 300 6.99 -3.26 -0.22
C VAL A 300 5.64 -3.42 0.45
N ARG A 301 4.95 -2.30 0.61
CA ARG A 301 3.61 -2.25 1.17
C ARG A 301 2.64 -2.84 0.16
N ASN A 302 1.97 -3.92 0.57
CA ASN A 302 0.97 -4.60 -0.23
C ASN A 302 -0.35 -4.66 0.54
N GLY A 303 -1.47 -4.81 -0.15
CA GLY A 303 -2.79 -4.93 0.50
C GLY A 303 -2.92 -6.15 1.43
N THR A 304 -2.02 -7.13 1.32
CA THR A 304 -1.97 -8.33 2.15
C THR A 304 -0.55 -8.62 2.60
N VAL A 305 -0.38 -9.15 3.82
CA VAL A 305 0.91 -9.63 4.36
C VAL A 305 1.58 -10.62 3.39
N SER A 306 0.78 -11.40 2.66
CA SER A 306 1.26 -12.38 1.67
C SER A 306 2.13 -11.73 0.57
N GLY A 307 1.78 -10.52 0.12
CA GLY A 307 2.52 -9.81 -0.91
C GLY A 307 3.90 -9.35 -0.42
N THR A 308 3.96 -8.83 0.81
CA THR A 308 5.22 -8.46 1.45
C THR A 308 6.08 -9.69 1.74
N ALA A 309 5.46 -10.80 2.17
CA ALA A 309 6.18 -12.04 2.46
C ALA A 309 6.81 -12.68 1.23
N VAL A 310 6.15 -12.67 0.06
CA VAL A 310 6.74 -13.23 -1.17
C VAL A 310 7.91 -12.42 -1.68
N GLN A 311 7.84 -11.09 -1.60
CA GLN A 311 8.97 -10.23 -1.97
C GLN A 311 10.15 -10.43 -1.04
N PHE A 312 9.90 -10.55 0.27
CA PHE A 312 10.93 -10.90 1.24
C PHE A 312 11.50 -12.31 0.97
N ALA A 313 10.66 -13.31 0.70
CA ALA A 313 11.13 -14.65 0.35
C ALA A 313 12.04 -14.65 -0.88
N LEU A 314 11.63 -13.96 -1.95
CA LEU A 314 12.41 -13.81 -3.17
C LEU A 314 13.74 -13.06 -2.96
N SER A 315 13.84 -12.20 -1.95
CA SER A 315 15.09 -11.49 -1.63
C SER A 315 16.08 -12.33 -0.84
N ILE A 316 15.62 -13.35 -0.11
CA ILE A 316 16.48 -14.19 0.75
C ILE A 316 16.90 -15.52 0.12
N THR A 317 16.28 -15.93 -1.00
CA THR A 317 16.65 -17.17 -1.71
C THR A 317 16.79 -16.94 -3.20
N SER A 318 17.65 -17.74 -3.85
CA SER A 318 17.66 -17.94 -5.31
C SER A 318 16.76 -19.10 -5.77
N GLY A 319 16.31 -19.96 -4.84
CA GLY A 319 15.42 -21.09 -5.11
C GLY A 319 13.96 -20.70 -5.40
N ASN A 320 13.11 -21.71 -5.61
CA ASN A 320 11.68 -21.48 -5.83
C ASN A 320 10.94 -21.11 -4.53
N VAL A 321 9.90 -20.30 -4.65
CA VAL A 321 9.04 -19.87 -3.55
C VAL A 321 7.65 -20.48 -3.74
N TYR A 322 7.17 -21.18 -2.72
CA TYR A 322 5.90 -21.90 -2.76
C TYR A 322 4.93 -21.36 -1.72
N PHE A 323 3.69 -21.12 -2.12
CA PHE A 323 2.62 -20.78 -1.21
C PHE A 323 1.80 -22.02 -0.83
N CYS A 324 1.64 -22.24 0.48
CA CYS A 324 0.66 -23.16 1.05
C CYS A 324 -0.47 -22.34 1.69
N GLY A 325 -1.75 -22.62 1.41
CA GLY A 325 -2.86 -21.86 2.00
C GLY A 325 -3.13 -20.49 1.37
N LEU A 326 -2.59 -20.18 0.19
CA LEU A 326 -2.90 -18.95 -0.56
C LEU A 326 -4.11 -19.16 -1.48
N ASP A 327 -5.28 -19.37 -0.88
CA ASP A 327 -6.46 -19.82 -1.62
C ASP A 327 -7.15 -18.67 -2.36
N MET A 328 -7.20 -17.49 -1.74
CA MET A 328 -7.78 -16.26 -2.30
C MET A 328 -9.19 -16.44 -2.90
N ALA A 329 -9.97 -17.36 -2.32
CA ALA A 329 -11.30 -17.73 -2.78
C ALA A 329 -12.34 -17.64 -1.66
N GLN A 330 -13.61 -17.53 -2.05
CA GLN A 330 -14.72 -17.85 -1.16
C GLN A 330 -14.64 -19.31 -0.73
N THR A 331 -15.02 -19.59 0.51
CA THR A 331 -14.90 -20.92 1.11
C THR A 331 -16.20 -21.33 1.76
N LYS A 332 -16.58 -22.60 1.61
CA LYS A 332 -17.72 -23.18 2.35
C LYS A 332 -17.27 -23.49 3.77
N GLY A 333 -17.88 -22.85 4.76
CA GLY A 333 -17.48 -22.99 6.15
C GLY A 333 -16.39 -22.00 6.57
N PHE A 334 -15.30 -22.50 7.17
CA PHE A 334 -14.27 -21.62 7.74
C PHE A 334 -13.43 -20.96 6.65
N GLN A 335 -13.25 -19.63 6.79
CA GLN A 335 -12.36 -18.86 5.91
C GLN A 335 -10.89 -19.21 6.11
N HIS A 336 -10.53 -19.72 7.29
CA HIS A 336 -9.16 -20.02 7.66
C HIS A 336 -8.98 -21.47 8.09
N VAL A 337 -7.78 -22.00 7.87
CA VAL A 337 -7.35 -23.28 8.45
C VAL A 337 -7.52 -23.25 9.97
N GLN A 338 -7.86 -24.39 10.57
CA GLN A 338 -8.08 -24.52 12.01
C GLN A 338 -6.89 -25.24 12.67
N PRO A 339 -6.49 -24.85 13.89
CA PRO A 339 -7.00 -23.70 14.66
C PRO A 339 -6.50 -22.35 14.12
N ASN A 340 -7.31 -21.31 14.30
CA ASN A 340 -6.95 -19.93 14.00
C ASN A 340 -7.40 -19.00 15.14
N ALA A 341 -6.55 -18.04 15.51
CA ALA A 341 -6.75 -17.19 16.68
C ALA A 341 -8.10 -16.46 16.67
N LEU A 342 -8.45 -15.87 15.54
CA LEU A 342 -9.69 -15.10 15.41
C LEU A 342 -10.91 -16.02 15.35
N GLU A 343 -10.80 -17.18 14.71
CA GLU A 343 -11.85 -18.20 14.69
C GLU A 343 -12.15 -18.72 16.11
N ASN A 344 -11.10 -18.94 16.90
CA ASN A 344 -11.19 -19.34 18.30
C ASN A 344 -11.81 -18.24 19.17
N GLU A 345 -11.41 -16.98 18.99
CA GLU A 345 -11.97 -15.85 19.72
C GLU A 345 -13.46 -15.65 19.38
N HIS A 346 -13.81 -15.69 18.11
CA HIS A 346 -15.20 -15.55 17.64
C HIS A 346 -16.08 -16.74 17.98
N LYS A 347 -15.53 -17.90 18.37
CA LYS A 347 -16.35 -19.02 18.87
C LYS A 347 -17.20 -18.61 20.07
N ASN A 348 -16.69 -17.71 20.91
CA ASN A 348 -17.39 -17.24 22.11
C ASN A 348 -18.61 -16.34 21.81
N THR A 349 -18.73 -15.82 20.58
CA THR A 349 -19.89 -15.02 20.16
C THR A 349 -21.00 -15.87 19.54
N CYS A 350 -20.75 -17.18 19.35
CA CYS A 350 -21.73 -18.11 18.80
C CYS A 350 -22.74 -18.51 19.89
N GLY A 351 -24.03 -18.53 19.53
CA GLY A 351 -25.12 -18.91 20.44
C GLY A 351 -26.33 -19.45 19.69
N ARG A 352 -27.42 -19.74 20.41
CA ARG A 352 -28.63 -20.35 19.83
C ARG A 352 -29.24 -19.54 18.67
N LEU A 353 -29.22 -18.20 18.75
CA LEU A 353 -29.77 -17.30 17.72
C LEU A 353 -28.76 -16.90 16.63
N SER A 354 -27.47 -17.16 16.87
CA SER A 354 -26.39 -16.91 15.91
C SER A 354 -25.41 -18.08 15.99
N PRO A 355 -25.77 -19.26 15.45
CA PRO A 355 -24.93 -20.44 15.50
C PRO A 355 -23.64 -20.25 14.70
N LEU A 356 -22.69 -21.18 14.87
CA LEU A 356 -21.44 -21.20 14.11
C LEU A 356 -21.65 -21.03 12.61
N LEU A 357 -22.67 -21.71 12.07
CA LEU A 357 -23.00 -21.66 10.65
C LEU A 357 -23.28 -20.23 10.17
N SER A 358 -24.05 -19.43 10.93
CA SER A 358 -24.35 -18.03 10.60
C SER A 358 -23.09 -17.16 10.47
N ARG A 359 -22.03 -17.51 11.20
CA ARG A 359 -20.74 -16.82 11.14
C ARG A 359 -19.91 -17.27 9.95
N THR A 360 -19.82 -18.58 9.73
CA THR A 360 -18.96 -19.16 8.69
C THR A 360 -19.52 -18.98 7.28
N THR A 361 -20.84 -18.99 7.10
CA THR A 361 -21.47 -18.78 5.78
C THR A 361 -21.14 -17.40 5.19
N LYS A 362 -20.71 -16.43 6.00
CA LYS A 362 -20.23 -15.13 5.49
C LYS A 362 -19.03 -15.26 4.53
N ALA A 363 -18.19 -16.27 4.72
CA ALA A 363 -17.02 -16.53 3.88
C ALA A 363 -17.38 -17.09 2.49
N GLU A 364 -18.64 -17.51 2.29
CA GLU A 364 -19.15 -17.98 0.99
C GLU A 364 -19.51 -16.83 0.06
N PHE A 365 -19.78 -15.64 0.61
CA PHE A 365 -20.18 -14.48 -0.19
C PHE A 365 -18.97 -13.76 -0.79
N TYR A 366 -19.23 -13.05 -1.89
CA TYR A 366 -18.24 -12.23 -2.56
C TYR A 366 -17.68 -11.13 -1.65
N SER A 367 -16.35 -10.98 -1.68
CA SER A 367 -15.63 -9.94 -0.95
C SER A 367 -14.79 -9.11 -1.94
N PRO A 368 -15.10 -7.81 -2.10
CA PRO A 368 -14.31 -6.91 -2.96
C PRO A 368 -12.83 -6.84 -2.56
N VAL A 369 -12.53 -6.96 -1.26
CA VAL A 369 -11.16 -6.91 -0.73
C VAL A 369 -10.30 -8.06 -1.27
N MET A 370 -10.91 -9.24 -1.45
CA MET A 370 -10.21 -10.41 -1.98
C MET A 370 -9.90 -10.27 -3.48
N GLU A 371 -10.70 -9.52 -4.23
CA GLU A 371 -10.40 -9.17 -5.63
C GLU A 371 -9.16 -8.28 -5.73
N ILE A 372 -9.02 -7.29 -4.83
CA ILE A 372 -7.83 -6.43 -4.79
C ILE A 372 -6.55 -7.26 -4.60
N TYR A 373 -6.59 -8.26 -3.70
CA TYR A 373 -5.44 -9.12 -3.46
C TYR A 373 -5.15 -10.05 -4.65
N ARG A 374 -6.20 -10.63 -5.26
CA ARG A 374 -6.05 -11.45 -6.47
C ARG A 374 -5.46 -10.66 -7.64
N SER A 375 -5.97 -9.45 -7.86
CA SER A 375 -5.47 -8.54 -8.89
C SER A 375 -3.99 -8.24 -8.69
N TRP A 376 -3.53 -8.00 -7.45
CA TRP A 376 -2.10 -7.80 -7.18
C TRP A 376 -1.27 -9.02 -7.61
N PHE A 377 -1.63 -10.23 -7.19
CA PHE A 377 -0.88 -11.44 -7.59
C PHE A 377 -0.98 -11.73 -9.10
N SER A 378 -2.06 -11.29 -9.75
CA SER A 378 -2.29 -11.49 -11.19
C SER A 378 -1.56 -10.48 -12.08
N ASN A 379 -1.12 -9.36 -11.51
CA ASN A 379 -0.44 -8.28 -12.22
C ASN A 379 1.08 -8.25 -11.95
N GLN A 380 1.71 -9.42 -11.82
CA GLN A 380 3.15 -9.53 -11.60
C GLN A 380 3.92 -9.73 -12.91
N LYS A 381 5.24 -9.52 -12.88
CA LYS A 381 6.11 -9.71 -14.05
C LYS A 381 6.39 -11.20 -14.32
N LYS A 382 6.79 -11.55 -15.54
CA LYS A 382 7.10 -12.95 -15.92
C LYS A 382 8.17 -13.59 -15.02
N GLU A 383 9.15 -12.82 -14.55
CA GLU A 383 10.20 -13.27 -13.63
C GLU A 383 9.65 -13.76 -12.30
N PHE A 384 8.55 -13.15 -11.82
CA PHE A 384 7.87 -13.57 -10.61
C PHE A 384 7.23 -14.95 -10.80
N TYR A 385 6.47 -15.15 -11.88
CA TYR A 385 5.78 -16.43 -12.14
C TYR A 385 6.72 -17.60 -12.43
N LYS A 386 7.96 -17.34 -12.88
CA LYS A 386 8.98 -18.38 -13.06
C LYS A 386 9.39 -19.07 -11.75
N ARG A 387 9.29 -18.36 -10.62
CA ARG A 387 9.81 -18.81 -9.32
C ARG A 387 8.76 -18.95 -8.24
N VAL A 388 7.59 -18.34 -8.39
CA VAL A 388 6.52 -18.34 -7.40
C VAL A 388 5.38 -19.24 -7.84
N ARG A 389 4.99 -20.20 -6.99
CA ARG A 389 3.92 -21.17 -7.25
C ARG A 389 3.00 -21.32 -6.03
N ARG A 390 1.77 -21.78 -6.23
CA ARG A 390 0.94 -22.36 -5.17
C ARG A 390 1.18 -23.86 -5.13
N ILE A 391 1.16 -24.45 -3.93
CA ILE A 391 1.29 -25.89 -3.76
C ILE A 391 0.35 -26.41 -2.68
N SER A 392 -0.38 -27.46 -3.02
CA SER A 392 -1.22 -28.21 -2.09
C SER A 392 -1.40 -29.65 -2.56
N CYS A 393 -1.97 -30.48 -1.70
CA CYS A 393 -2.25 -31.88 -2.02
C CYS A 393 -3.78 -32.04 -2.09
N ASN A 394 -4.28 -32.64 -3.17
CA ASN A 394 -5.71 -32.91 -3.35
C ASN A 394 -6.59 -31.65 -3.16
N PHE A 395 -6.10 -30.48 -3.54
CA PHE A 395 -6.83 -29.22 -3.41
C PHE A 395 -6.95 -28.55 -4.79
N LYS A 396 -8.19 -28.34 -5.23
CA LYS A 396 -8.47 -27.65 -6.49
C LYS A 396 -8.73 -26.18 -6.21
N TYR A 397 -7.81 -25.32 -6.61
CA TYR A 397 -8.01 -23.87 -6.56
C TYR A 397 -9.17 -23.47 -7.50
N SER A 398 -10.09 -22.65 -6.99
CA SER A 398 -11.26 -22.17 -7.74
C SER A 398 -10.98 -20.92 -8.57
N ASN A 399 -9.80 -20.33 -8.40
CA ASN A 399 -9.35 -19.12 -9.10
C ASN A 399 -7.91 -19.30 -9.60
N LYS A 400 -7.52 -18.42 -10.52
CA LYS A 400 -6.13 -18.21 -10.94
C LYS A 400 -5.59 -16.91 -10.32
N LEU A 401 -4.27 -16.86 -10.17
CA LEU A 401 -3.53 -15.68 -9.71
C LEU A 401 -2.54 -15.25 -10.80
N GLY A 402 -3.08 -14.86 -11.96
CA GLY A 402 -2.30 -14.63 -13.18
C GLY A 402 -1.71 -15.92 -13.74
N ASP A 403 -0.43 -15.88 -14.12
CA ASP A 403 0.32 -17.02 -14.65
C ASP A 403 0.99 -17.86 -13.53
N MET A 404 0.62 -17.65 -12.26
CA MET A 404 1.13 -18.44 -11.15
C MET A 404 0.70 -19.90 -11.28
N GLU A 405 1.66 -20.82 -11.23
CA GLU A 405 1.43 -22.25 -11.32
C GLU A 405 0.81 -22.81 -10.03
N ASP A 406 -0.14 -23.74 -10.17
CA ASP A 406 -0.74 -24.52 -9.08
C ASP A 406 -0.17 -25.94 -9.13
N SER A 407 0.85 -26.21 -8.31
CA SER A 407 1.57 -27.50 -8.28
C SER A 407 0.99 -28.47 -7.24
N ASP A 408 1.24 -29.77 -7.42
CA ASP A 408 0.94 -30.81 -6.41
C ASP A 408 2.20 -31.22 -5.66
N TRP A 409 2.05 -31.62 -4.40
CA TRP A 409 3.14 -32.20 -3.60
C TRP A 409 3.72 -33.49 -4.19
N ALA A 410 2.97 -34.20 -5.04
CA ALA A 410 3.45 -35.35 -5.80
C ALA A 410 4.59 -34.98 -6.76
N ASP A 411 4.58 -33.76 -7.29
CA ASP A 411 5.58 -33.27 -8.25
C ASP A 411 6.78 -32.60 -7.55
N PHE A 412 6.67 -32.34 -6.24
CA PHE A 412 7.75 -31.71 -5.48
C PHE A 412 8.85 -32.71 -5.14
N SER A 413 10.05 -32.43 -5.65
CA SER A 413 11.27 -33.16 -5.33
C SER A 413 12.24 -32.27 -4.53
N PRO A 414 12.72 -32.70 -3.36
CA PRO A 414 13.66 -31.92 -2.58
C PRO A 414 15.02 -31.84 -3.30
N GLU A 415 15.57 -30.64 -3.39
CA GLU A 415 16.91 -30.42 -3.92
C GLU A 415 17.97 -30.89 -2.90
N LYS A 416 19.01 -31.56 -3.39
CA LYS A 416 20.13 -32.02 -2.55
C LYS A 416 21.17 -30.89 -2.39
N ASN A 417 21.82 -30.82 -1.24
CA ASN A 417 22.90 -29.86 -0.94
C ASN A 417 22.49 -28.38 -1.11
N VAL A 418 21.28 -28.03 -0.67
CA VAL A 418 20.82 -26.65 -0.64
C VAL A 418 21.36 -25.89 0.56
N LEU A 419 21.67 -24.62 0.35
CA LEU A 419 21.94 -23.63 1.38
C LEU A 419 20.61 -23.02 1.82
N ILE A 420 20.21 -23.30 3.05
CA ILE A 420 19.02 -22.71 3.67
C ILE A 420 19.36 -21.26 4.08
N PRO A 421 18.49 -20.27 3.79
CA PRO A 421 18.63 -18.92 4.31
C PRO A 421 18.85 -18.94 5.83
N SER A 422 19.82 -18.15 6.30
CA SER A 422 20.16 -18.10 7.73
C SER A 422 20.41 -16.67 8.18
N PHE A 423 20.38 -16.46 9.49
CA PHE A 423 20.46 -15.14 10.08
C PHE A 423 21.59 -15.12 11.10
N LEU A 424 22.49 -14.15 10.94
CA LEU A 424 23.62 -13.99 11.84
C LEU A 424 23.23 -13.26 13.13
N GLU A 425 24.19 -13.20 14.06
CA GLU A 425 24.14 -12.56 15.37
C GLU A 425 23.09 -11.45 15.50
N THR A 426 22.27 -11.58 16.53
CA THR A 426 21.36 -10.50 16.92
C THR A 426 22.14 -9.42 17.63
N SER A 427 22.04 -8.18 17.15
CA SER A 427 22.48 -7.03 17.93
C SER A 427 21.48 -6.79 19.05
N MET A 428 22.00 -6.56 20.26
CA MET A 428 21.20 -5.97 21.32
C MET A 428 21.09 -4.48 21.03
N LEU A 429 19.87 -3.95 21.11
CA LEU A 429 19.69 -2.52 21.09
C LEU A 429 20.32 -1.87 22.32
N GLU A 430 20.54 -0.56 22.21
CA GLU A 430 21.05 0.28 23.28
C GLU A 430 20.22 0.12 24.58
N LYS A 431 20.85 0.46 25.71
CA LYS A 431 20.20 0.42 27.02
C LYS A 431 18.86 1.17 26.99
N LYS A 432 17.87 0.68 27.75
CA LYS A 432 16.51 1.24 27.83
C LYS A 432 16.52 2.77 27.99
N GLN A 433 17.39 3.30 28.86
CA GLN A 433 17.51 4.75 29.09
C GLN A 433 17.92 5.56 27.84
N THR A 434 18.85 5.04 27.04
CA THR A 434 19.28 5.69 25.79
C THR A 434 18.16 5.68 24.76
N ARG A 435 17.40 4.58 24.68
CA ARG A 435 16.24 4.46 23.79
C ARG A 435 15.12 5.42 24.17
N ILE A 436 14.86 5.58 25.47
CA ILE A 436 13.91 6.55 26.00
C ILE A 436 14.33 7.96 25.56
N LYS A 437 15.60 8.35 25.79
CA LYS A 437 16.10 9.66 25.40
C LYS A 437 16.00 9.92 23.89
N LYS A 438 16.39 8.95 23.05
CA LYS A 438 16.22 9.07 21.58
C LYS A 438 14.76 9.26 21.17
N MET A 439 13.85 8.57 21.86
CA MET A 439 12.41 8.72 21.62
C MET A 439 11.91 10.10 22.07
N GLU A 440 12.40 10.64 23.19
CA GLU A 440 12.13 12.01 23.63
C GLU A 440 12.58 13.03 22.59
N ASP A 441 13.84 12.95 22.16
CA ASP A 441 14.42 13.83 21.15
C ASP A 441 13.61 13.78 19.84
N LEU A 442 13.18 12.58 19.43
CA LEU A 442 12.30 12.39 18.28
C LEU A 442 10.95 13.09 18.51
N ILE A 443 10.24 12.82 19.61
CA ILE A 443 8.93 13.43 19.91
C ILE A 443 9.03 14.96 20.01
N ASP A 444 10.12 15.49 20.58
CA ASP A 444 10.38 16.92 20.70
C ASP A 444 10.57 17.56 19.33
N SER A 445 11.32 16.90 18.44
CA SER A 445 11.49 17.36 17.05
C SER A 445 10.16 17.44 16.28
N LEU A 446 9.18 16.60 16.64
CA LEU A 446 7.84 16.59 16.06
C LEU A 446 6.91 17.63 16.68
N SER A 447 7.22 18.09 17.89
CA SER A 447 6.42 19.06 18.66
C SER A 447 6.82 20.51 18.39
N ALA A 448 8.02 20.74 17.85
CA ALA A 448 8.50 22.08 17.58
C ALA A 448 7.66 22.79 16.50
N ASP A 449 7.09 23.95 16.84
CA ASP A 449 6.35 24.88 15.95
C ASP A 449 7.26 25.53 14.88
N THR A 450 8.23 24.80 14.37
CA THR A 450 9.19 25.31 13.39
C THR A 450 8.53 25.43 12.02
N THR A 451 8.62 26.63 11.46
CA THR A 451 8.21 27.03 10.11
C THR A 451 9.09 26.42 9.01
N GLY A 452 9.51 25.16 9.17
CA GLY A 452 10.41 24.43 8.28
C GLY A 452 9.79 23.19 7.62
N GLY A 453 10.41 22.70 6.53
CA GLY A 453 9.88 21.62 5.69
C GLY A 453 9.68 20.26 6.37
N LYS A 454 10.49 19.91 7.39
CA LYS A 454 10.40 18.63 8.12
C LYS A 454 9.10 18.48 8.92
N THR A 455 8.62 19.55 9.55
CA THR A 455 7.37 19.57 10.33
C THR A 455 6.15 19.40 9.41
N ASP A 456 6.21 19.93 8.20
CA ASP A 456 5.13 19.82 7.22
C ASP A 456 4.98 18.38 6.69
N GLU A 457 6.09 17.67 6.49
CA GLU A 457 6.08 16.25 6.13
C GLU A 457 5.51 15.38 7.26
N TRP A 458 5.78 15.72 8.52
CA TRP A 458 5.16 15.03 9.66
C TRP A 458 3.65 15.22 9.71
N LEU A 459 3.19 16.48 9.66
CA LEU A 459 1.75 16.78 9.72
C LEU A 459 1.00 16.13 8.55
N LYS A 460 1.61 16.11 7.37
CA LYS A 460 1.10 15.42 6.18
C LYS A 460 0.84 13.94 6.43
N ASN A 461 1.78 13.22 7.04
CA ASN A 461 1.63 11.78 7.21
C ASN A 461 0.84 11.39 8.46
N ALA A 462 0.91 12.18 9.53
CA ALA A 462 0.15 11.95 10.76
C ALA A 462 -1.34 12.31 10.59
N PHE A 463 -1.64 13.32 9.78
CA PHE A 463 -2.99 13.87 9.57
C PHE A 463 -3.28 14.14 8.07
N PRO A 464 -3.23 13.12 7.20
CA PRO A 464 -3.25 13.34 5.75
C PRO A 464 -4.54 14.02 5.26
N ALA A 465 -5.70 13.67 5.82
CA ALA A 465 -6.97 14.32 5.44
C ALA A 465 -7.01 15.81 5.82
N ASP A 466 -6.62 16.16 7.06
CA ASP A 466 -6.56 17.54 7.51
C ASP A 466 -5.50 18.34 6.73
N TYR A 467 -4.39 17.70 6.38
CA TYR A 467 -3.33 18.32 5.58
C TYR A 467 -3.78 18.61 4.15
N ILE A 468 -4.56 17.73 3.53
CA ILE A 468 -5.20 18.02 2.23
C ILE A 468 -6.15 19.22 2.34
N CYS A 469 -6.98 19.29 3.38
CA CYS A 469 -7.83 20.47 3.61
C CYS A 469 -7.01 21.75 3.78
N PHE A 470 -5.89 21.69 4.51
CA PHE A 470 -4.95 22.80 4.63
C PHE A 470 -4.36 23.23 3.28
N LYS A 471 -3.97 22.27 2.42
CA LYS A 471 -3.48 22.56 1.06
C LYS A 471 -4.54 23.14 0.14
N ARG A 472 -5.81 22.74 0.31
CA ARG A 472 -6.96 23.19 -0.48
C ARG A 472 -7.54 24.54 -0.03
N SER A 473 -6.95 25.20 0.96
CA SER A 473 -7.43 26.49 1.48
C SER A 473 -7.57 27.54 0.37
N ILE A 474 -8.70 28.24 0.34
CA ILE A 474 -9.02 29.28 -0.65
C ILE A 474 -8.50 30.64 -0.17
N SER A 475 -8.72 30.95 1.10
CA SER A 475 -8.32 32.22 1.73
C SER A 475 -7.17 32.03 2.71
N GLU A 476 -6.51 33.13 3.07
CA GLU A 476 -5.50 33.13 4.13
C GLU A 476 -6.12 32.78 5.50
N GLU A 477 -7.38 33.14 5.72
CA GLU A 477 -8.13 32.81 6.93
C GLU A 477 -8.41 31.31 7.04
N ASP A 478 -8.87 30.67 5.96
CA ASP A 478 -9.03 29.21 5.89
C ASP A 478 -7.72 28.49 6.16
N ARG A 479 -6.62 28.99 5.56
CA ARG A 479 -5.29 28.43 5.74
C ARG A 479 -4.83 28.51 7.20
N LYS A 480 -5.06 29.65 7.86
CA LYS A 480 -4.80 29.83 9.31
C LYS A 480 -5.67 28.89 10.15
N ARG A 481 -6.95 28.72 9.81
CA ARG A 481 -7.89 27.82 10.49
C ARG A 481 -7.41 26.36 10.42
N PHE A 482 -7.15 25.82 9.24
CA PHE A 482 -6.68 24.43 9.09
C PHE A 482 -5.31 24.22 9.73
N ARG A 483 -4.41 25.22 9.69
CA ARG A 483 -3.13 25.14 10.40
C ARG A 483 -3.32 25.00 11.90
N ARG A 484 -4.25 25.77 12.51
CA ARG A 484 -4.57 25.62 13.95
C ARG A 484 -5.09 24.23 14.27
N ILE A 485 -5.96 23.66 13.43
CA ILE A 485 -6.47 22.28 13.62
C ILE A 485 -5.33 21.27 13.62
N LEU A 486 -4.41 21.36 12.64
CA LEU A 486 -3.24 20.48 12.55
C LEU A 486 -2.34 20.60 13.79
N VAL A 487 -2.05 21.82 14.24
CA VAL A 487 -1.22 22.06 15.43
C VAL A 487 -1.87 21.48 16.69
N THR A 488 -3.18 21.70 16.89
CA THR A 488 -3.91 21.12 18.04
C THR A 488 -3.88 19.60 18.00
N LYS A 489 -4.21 18.99 16.87
CA LYS A 489 -4.15 17.53 16.71
C LYS A 489 -2.75 16.97 16.93
N ASN A 490 -1.71 17.69 16.52
CA ASN A 490 -0.34 17.30 16.74
C ASN A 490 0.02 17.31 18.23
N LYS A 491 -0.37 18.35 18.97
CA LYS A 491 -0.19 18.42 20.44
C LYS A 491 -0.83 17.23 21.15
N ASP A 492 -2.05 16.84 20.77
CA ASP A 492 -2.72 15.67 21.35
C ASP A 492 -1.98 14.36 21.04
N LEU A 493 -1.47 14.24 19.82
CA LEU A 493 -0.72 13.07 19.37
C LEU A 493 0.60 12.96 20.13
N THR A 494 1.41 14.02 20.20
CA THR A 494 2.69 14.02 20.90
C THR A 494 2.50 13.79 22.39
N ALA A 495 1.48 14.36 23.02
CA ALA A 495 1.10 14.04 24.40
C ALA A 495 0.71 12.56 24.58
N SER A 496 0.04 11.95 23.59
CA SER A 496 -0.23 10.51 23.61
C SER A 496 1.02 9.66 23.43
N LEU A 497 2.04 10.11 22.70
CA LEU A 497 3.31 9.40 22.55
C LEU A 497 4.15 9.51 23.83
N ARG A 498 4.18 10.69 24.48
CA ARG A 498 4.82 10.88 25.78
C ARG A 498 4.25 9.96 26.86
N ARG A 499 2.92 9.81 26.92
CA ARG A 499 2.31 8.84 27.86
C ARG A 499 2.82 7.41 27.66
N ILE A 500 3.06 6.98 26.41
CA ILE A 500 3.66 5.67 26.16
C ILE A 500 5.09 5.63 26.71
N LEU A 501 5.86 6.71 26.55
CA LEU A 501 7.20 6.80 27.10
C LEU A 501 7.20 6.72 28.64
N ASP A 502 6.29 7.44 29.31
CA ASP A 502 6.17 7.48 30.76
C ASP A 502 5.88 6.08 31.35
N GLU A 503 5.10 5.25 30.65
CA GLU A 503 4.88 3.82 31.00
C GLU A 503 6.19 3.00 31.04
N HIS A 504 7.27 3.49 30.43
CA HIS A 504 8.57 2.81 30.34
C HIS A 504 9.67 3.47 31.19
N VAL A 505 9.44 4.64 31.78
CA VAL A 505 10.40 5.31 32.69
C VAL A 505 10.31 4.75 34.11
N VAL A 506 9.13 4.24 34.49
CA VAL A 506 8.90 3.43 35.72
C VAL A 506 9.44 2.01 35.53
#